data_AF-A0A3Q0RCS4-F1
#
_entry.id   AF-A0A3Q0RCS4-F1
#
_cell.length_a   1.000
_cell.length_b   1.000
_cell.length_c   1.000
_cell.angle_alpha   90.00
_cell.angle_beta   90.00
_cell.angle_gamma   90.00
#
_symmetry.space_group_name_H-M   'P 1'
#
loop_
_entity.id
_entity.type
_entity.pdbx_description
1 polymer ?
#
loop_
_entity_poly.entity_id
_entity_poly.type
_entity_poly.pdbx_seq_one_letter_code
_entity_poly.pdbx_strand_id
1 'polypeptide(L)'
;TDASLGTSEFIKQANASIEKEQQFRTISLRFRRNADPCTETYCKWPGGHYVIVPYEISLSYTSAERKIIVRGLLSFHDSTCIRFVPKSLNTRDYLYFFSGAGCSSYVGRQQGKQNISLASGCLNKATIQHEVLHALGFRHEQSRSDRDQHVQILTKNIKPGHEHNFKKVQTNNLGTSYDFKSVMQYSKYAFSKNRNHPTILAKSNHKLEFKKAKEMSDNDIARVNRLYKCSE
;
A
#
# COMPACT_ATOMS: atom_id res chain seq x y z
N THR A 1 -5.73 -58.98 -15.60
CA THR A 1 -4.74 -58.56 -16.61
C THR A 1 -4.23 -57.20 -16.18
N ASP A 2 -3.07 -57.19 -15.54
CA ASP A 2 -2.50 -55.95 -15.00
C ASP A 2 -1.68 -55.24 -16.09
N ALA A 3 -1.94 -53.96 -16.31
CA ALA A 3 -1.34 -53.18 -17.38
C ALA A 3 -0.29 -52.25 -16.77
N SER A 4 0.94 -52.77 -16.61
CA SER A 4 2.06 -51.97 -16.09
C SER A 4 2.36 -50.81 -17.03
N LEU A 5 1.93 -49.60 -16.65
CA LEU A 5 2.28 -48.35 -17.32
C LEU A 5 3.80 -48.29 -17.53
N GLY A 6 4.22 -48.03 -18.77
CA GLY A 6 5.65 -47.97 -19.10
C GLY A 6 6.35 -46.87 -18.31
N THR A 7 7.62 -47.07 -17.95
CA THR A 7 8.42 -46.06 -17.22
C THR A 7 8.45 -44.70 -17.95
N SER A 8 8.44 -44.70 -19.29
CA SER A 8 8.31 -43.48 -20.11
C SER A 8 6.99 -42.73 -19.88
N GLU A 9 5.89 -43.45 -19.61
CA GLU A 9 4.57 -42.87 -19.41
C GLU A 9 4.39 -42.30 -18.00
N PHE A 10 4.92 -42.98 -16.97
CA PHE A 10 5.07 -42.40 -15.64
C PHE A 10 5.90 -41.11 -15.65
N ILE A 11 7.03 -41.08 -16.39
CA ILE A 11 7.85 -39.87 -16.52
C ILE A 11 7.09 -38.74 -17.23
N LYS A 12 6.31 -39.03 -18.27
CA LYS A 12 5.43 -38.03 -18.93
C LYS A 12 4.37 -37.48 -17.98
N GLN A 13 3.71 -38.33 -17.19
CA GLN A 13 2.70 -37.90 -16.21
C GLN A 13 3.32 -37.09 -15.06
N ALA A 14 4.52 -37.45 -14.59
CA ALA A 14 5.27 -36.70 -13.59
C ALA A 14 5.67 -35.31 -14.12
N ASN A 15 6.26 -35.24 -15.32
CA ASN A 15 6.66 -33.98 -15.93
C ASN A 15 5.45 -33.06 -16.18
N ALA A 16 4.34 -33.57 -16.74
CA ALA A 16 3.12 -32.79 -16.94
C ALA A 16 2.47 -32.33 -15.62
N SER A 17 2.71 -33.05 -14.51
CA SER A 17 2.28 -32.63 -13.17
C SER A 17 3.19 -31.54 -12.60
N ILE A 18 4.51 -31.64 -12.79
CA ILE A 18 5.50 -30.62 -12.41
C ILE A 18 5.26 -29.33 -13.21
N GLU A 19 5.02 -29.42 -14.52
CA GLU A 19 4.68 -28.28 -15.37
C GLU A 19 3.38 -27.60 -14.91
N LYS A 20 2.33 -28.38 -14.62
CA LYS A 20 1.09 -27.83 -14.03
C LYS A 20 1.34 -27.18 -12.68
N GLU A 21 2.16 -27.76 -11.80
CA GLU A 21 2.45 -27.17 -10.50
C GLU A 21 3.30 -25.88 -10.64
N GLN A 22 4.28 -25.85 -11.55
CA GLN A 22 5.03 -24.64 -11.90
C GLN A 22 4.15 -23.56 -12.53
N GLN A 23 3.19 -23.94 -13.38
CA GLN A 23 2.21 -23.03 -13.98
C GLN A 23 1.26 -22.48 -12.91
N PHE A 24 0.75 -23.32 -12.00
CA PHE A 24 -0.04 -22.90 -10.83
C PHE A 24 0.76 -22.02 -9.86
N ARG A 25 2.05 -22.29 -9.63
CA ARG A 25 2.95 -21.43 -8.85
C ARG A 25 3.14 -20.09 -9.55
N THR A 26 3.40 -20.07 -10.85
CA THR A 26 3.53 -18.85 -11.68
C THR A 26 2.25 -18.01 -11.68
N ILE A 27 1.08 -18.65 -11.78
CA ILE A 27 -0.23 -18.00 -11.68
C ILE A 27 -0.49 -17.49 -10.25
N SER A 28 -0.14 -18.26 -9.20
CA SER A 28 -0.28 -17.82 -7.81
C SER A 28 0.63 -16.61 -7.49
N LEU A 29 1.84 -16.57 -8.07
CA LEU A 29 2.76 -15.43 -8.02
C LEU A 29 2.18 -14.17 -8.71
N ARG A 30 1.29 -14.33 -9.70
CA ARG A 30 0.53 -13.21 -10.29
C ARG A 30 -0.61 -12.68 -9.40
N PHE A 31 -1.05 -13.37 -8.33
CA PHE A 31 -2.28 -13.01 -7.59
C PHE A 31 -2.18 -12.79 -6.07
N ARG A 32 -1.05 -13.04 -5.40
CA ARG A 32 -0.87 -12.73 -3.96
C ARG A 32 -0.61 -11.24 -3.75
N ARG A 33 -1.64 -10.45 -3.35
CA ARG A 33 -1.91 -9.03 -3.76
C ARG A 33 -2.01 -7.83 -2.67
N ASN A 34 -1.47 -6.56 -2.83
CA ASN A 34 -1.49 -5.31 -1.93
C ASN A 34 -1.67 -3.83 -2.51
N ALA A 35 -0.92 -3.34 -3.52
CA ALA A 35 -1.14 -2.03 -4.18
C ALA A 35 -2.41 -2.00 -5.09
N ASP A 36 -2.86 -0.85 -5.61
CA ASP A 36 -4.12 -0.82 -6.38
C ASP A 36 -4.00 -1.40 -7.80
N PRO A 37 -4.99 -2.16 -8.32
CA PRO A 37 -5.06 -2.60 -9.71
C PRO A 37 -4.88 -1.51 -10.76
N CYS A 38 -5.31 -0.27 -10.48
CA CYS A 38 -5.11 0.83 -11.42
C CYS A 38 -3.62 1.11 -11.69
N THR A 39 -2.70 0.65 -10.82
CA THR A 39 -1.25 0.80 -11.03
C THR A 39 -0.72 -0.11 -12.13
N GLU A 40 -1.45 -1.16 -12.51
CA GLU A 40 -1.08 -2.04 -13.63
C GLU A 40 -1.56 -1.50 -14.99
N THR A 41 -2.36 -0.42 -15.00
CA THR A 41 -3.04 0.09 -16.20
C THR A 41 -2.89 1.59 -16.45
N TYR A 42 -3.16 2.48 -15.48
CA TYR A 42 -3.18 3.94 -15.74
C TYR A 42 -2.77 4.86 -14.57
N CYS A 43 -2.91 4.46 -13.30
CA CYS A 43 -2.78 5.36 -12.14
C CYS A 43 -1.36 5.41 -11.52
N LYS A 44 -0.34 4.85 -12.16
CA LYS A 44 1.06 5.12 -11.76
C LYS A 44 1.44 6.56 -12.11
N TRP A 45 2.37 7.12 -11.34
CA TRP A 45 3.14 8.27 -11.77
C TRP A 45 4.10 7.87 -12.91
N PRO A 46 4.18 8.63 -14.01
CA PRO A 46 5.10 8.32 -15.10
C PRO A 46 6.55 8.57 -14.68
N GLY A 47 7.47 7.77 -15.22
CA GLY A 47 8.89 7.87 -14.93
C GLY A 47 9.68 6.70 -15.52
N GLY A 48 10.96 6.67 -15.18
CA GLY A 48 11.89 5.56 -15.45
C GLY A 48 12.79 5.38 -14.24
N HIS A 49 14.11 5.42 -14.42
CA HIS A 49 15.11 5.41 -13.34
C HIS A 49 14.80 6.38 -12.18
N TYR A 50 14.16 7.52 -12.47
CA TYR A 50 13.50 8.35 -11.47
C TYR A 50 12.03 8.59 -11.85
N VAL A 51 11.19 8.71 -10.82
CA VAL A 51 9.77 9.01 -10.92
C VAL A 51 9.52 10.37 -10.30
N ILE A 52 9.28 11.37 -11.16
CA ILE A 52 9.07 12.75 -10.72
C ILE A 52 7.61 12.90 -10.29
N VAL A 53 7.39 13.31 -9.04
CA VAL A 53 6.06 13.58 -8.48
C VAL A 53 5.98 15.06 -8.08
N PRO A 54 5.43 15.93 -8.95
CA PRO A 54 5.30 17.34 -8.66
C PRO A 54 4.34 17.61 -7.50
N TYR A 55 4.62 18.64 -6.70
CA TYR A 55 3.77 19.03 -5.58
C TYR A 55 3.63 20.55 -5.40
N GLU A 56 2.57 20.93 -4.72
CA GLU A 56 2.29 22.27 -4.20
C GLU A 56 1.79 22.15 -2.76
N ILE A 57 2.13 23.12 -1.92
CA ILE A 57 1.69 23.17 -0.52
C ILE A 57 0.98 24.50 -0.29
N SER A 58 -0.28 24.42 0.14
CA SER A 58 -1.15 25.56 0.43
C SER A 58 -0.46 26.63 1.28
N LEU A 59 -0.71 27.90 0.93
CA LEU A 59 -0.26 29.06 1.70
C LEU A 59 -0.95 29.17 3.08
N SER A 60 -2.00 28.37 3.33
CA SER A 60 -2.66 28.26 4.64
C SER A 60 -1.79 27.60 5.73
N TYR A 61 -0.67 26.98 5.37
CA TYR A 61 0.26 26.39 6.32
C TYR A 61 1.36 27.38 6.70
N THR A 62 1.71 27.42 7.98
CA THR A 62 2.87 28.17 8.47
C THR A 62 4.19 27.64 7.88
N SER A 63 5.22 28.48 7.85
CA SER A 63 6.57 28.10 7.39
C SER A 63 7.17 26.93 8.19
N ALA A 64 6.71 26.66 9.41
CA ALA A 64 7.11 25.50 10.20
C ALA A 64 6.45 24.21 9.68
N GLU A 65 5.14 24.23 9.47
CA GLU A 65 4.36 23.10 8.96
C GLU A 65 4.77 22.73 7.53
N ARG A 66 4.99 23.72 6.66
CA ARG A 66 5.52 23.51 5.29
C ARG A 66 6.88 22.79 5.34
N LYS A 67 7.76 23.14 6.29
CA LYS A 67 9.04 22.43 6.52
C LYS A 67 8.85 21.00 7.05
N ILE A 68 7.74 20.67 7.72
CA ILE A 68 7.44 19.30 8.16
C ILE A 68 6.95 18.47 6.97
N ILE A 69 6.02 19.00 6.16
CA ILE A 69 5.53 18.36 4.93
C ILE A 69 6.70 18.05 3.99
N VAL A 70 7.54 19.04 3.67
CA VAL A 70 8.71 18.84 2.80
C VAL A 70 9.68 17.78 3.36
N ARG A 71 9.96 17.75 4.67
CA ARG A 71 10.80 16.69 5.27
C ARG A 71 10.17 15.29 5.14
N GLY A 72 8.83 15.19 5.21
CA GLY A 72 8.13 13.94 4.90
C GLY A 72 8.33 13.50 3.44
N LEU A 73 8.22 14.42 2.48
CA LEU A 73 8.44 14.14 1.06
C LEU A 73 9.89 13.74 0.74
N LEU A 74 10.87 14.49 1.27
CA LEU A 74 12.29 14.22 1.03
C LEU A 74 12.71 12.84 1.58
N SER A 75 12.07 12.33 2.63
CA SER A 75 12.40 11.01 3.20
C SER A 75 12.12 9.79 2.29
N PHE A 76 11.48 9.99 1.14
CA PHE A 76 11.41 8.98 0.08
C PHE A 76 12.68 8.93 -0.78
N HIS A 77 13.46 10.03 -0.83
CA HIS A 77 14.60 10.15 -1.73
C HIS A 77 15.77 9.26 -1.31
N ASP A 78 15.91 9.08 0.01
CA ASP A 78 16.95 8.29 0.69
C ASP A 78 16.91 6.78 0.38
N SER A 79 15.73 6.27 0.00
CA SER A 79 15.44 4.83 -0.06
C SER A 79 14.66 4.37 -1.31
N THR A 80 14.23 5.29 -2.17
CA THR A 80 13.44 4.99 -3.38
C THR A 80 13.86 5.85 -4.57
N CYS A 81 13.35 5.56 -5.76
CA CYS A 81 13.49 6.41 -6.96
C CYS A 81 12.43 7.53 -7.08
N ILE A 82 11.52 7.67 -6.11
CA ILE A 82 10.51 8.73 -6.12
C ILE A 82 11.20 10.07 -5.82
N ARG A 83 10.96 11.10 -6.65
CA ARG A 83 11.55 12.44 -6.51
C ARG A 83 10.45 13.49 -6.49
N PHE A 84 10.20 14.03 -5.31
CA PHE A 84 9.25 15.13 -5.10
C PHE A 84 9.87 16.48 -5.46
N VAL A 85 9.23 17.21 -6.36
CA VAL A 85 9.67 18.53 -6.83
C VAL A 85 8.55 19.56 -6.72
N PRO A 86 8.82 20.84 -6.42
CA PRO A 86 7.82 21.90 -6.56
C PRO A 86 7.26 21.93 -7.99
N LYS A 87 5.94 22.10 -8.16
CA LYS A 87 5.33 22.19 -9.49
C LYS A 87 5.83 23.41 -10.26
N SER A 88 5.93 23.28 -11.58
CA SER A 88 6.15 24.42 -12.49
C SER A 88 4.80 25.00 -12.96
N LEU A 89 4.85 26.03 -13.81
CA LEU A 89 3.64 26.56 -14.47
C LEU A 89 3.02 25.55 -15.45
N ASN A 90 3.84 24.71 -16.08
CA ASN A 90 3.42 23.74 -17.10
C ASN A 90 3.09 22.35 -16.51
N THR A 91 3.10 22.20 -15.19
CA THR A 91 2.77 20.94 -14.52
C THR A 91 1.27 20.67 -14.57
N ARG A 92 0.86 19.66 -15.35
CA ARG A 92 -0.52 19.17 -15.41
C ARG A 92 -0.93 18.40 -14.15
N ASP A 93 -0.28 17.27 -13.88
CA ASP A 93 -0.63 16.37 -12.78
C ASP A 93 0.27 16.63 -11.56
N TYR A 94 -0.31 16.89 -10.38
CA TYR A 94 0.47 17.19 -9.16
C TYR A 94 -0.31 16.96 -7.85
N LEU A 95 0.44 16.77 -6.76
CA LEU A 95 -0.09 16.69 -5.39
C LEU A 95 -0.31 18.09 -4.81
N TYR A 96 -1.50 18.40 -4.30
CA TYR A 96 -1.81 19.64 -3.60
C TYR A 96 -2.09 19.39 -2.12
N PHE A 97 -1.14 19.73 -1.26
CA PHE A 97 -1.25 19.57 0.19
C PHE A 97 -2.03 20.74 0.81
N PHE A 98 -3.10 20.45 1.54
CA PHE A 98 -3.97 21.47 2.15
C PHE A 98 -4.52 21.02 3.52
N SER A 99 -4.83 21.97 4.40
CA SER A 99 -5.37 21.68 5.73
C SER A 99 -6.87 21.46 5.63
N GLY A 100 -7.27 20.20 5.45
CA GLY A 100 -8.67 19.77 5.34
C GLY A 100 -9.18 19.03 6.57
N ALA A 101 -10.30 18.32 6.42
CA ALA A 101 -10.90 17.52 7.48
C ALA A 101 -10.14 16.19 7.70
N GLY A 102 -9.07 16.24 8.50
CA GLY A 102 -8.27 15.07 8.87
C GLY A 102 -7.15 14.77 7.87
N CYS A 103 -6.76 13.49 7.79
CA CYS A 103 -5.70 12.98 6.93
C CYS A 103 -6.34 12.12 5.83
N SER A 104 -6.10 12.46 4.56
CA SER A 104 -6.64 11.68 3.42
C SER A 104 -5.96 12.00 2.09
N SER A 105 -6.01 11.04 1.17
CA SER A 105 -5.37 11.10 -0.14
C SER A 105 -6.09 10.20 -1.15
N TYR A 106 -5.98 10.53 -2.43
CA TYR A 106 -6.42 9.66 -3.53
C TYR A 106 -5.44 8.49 -3.73
N VAL A 107 -5.95 7.34 -4.19
CA VAL A 107 -5.08 6.20 -4.49
C VAL A 107 -4.59 6.26 -5.94
N GLY A 108 -3.28 6.39 -6.10
CA GLY A 108 -2.60 6.59 -7.38
C GLY A 108 -2.62 8.03 -7.90
N ARG A 109 -1.95 8.24 -9.04
CA ARG A 109 -2.01 9.47 -9.82
C ARG A 109 -3.42 9.65 -10.41
N GLN A 110 -4.00 10.82 -10.16
CA GLN A 110 -5.20 11.32 -10.82
C GLN A 110 -4.81 12.28 -11.96
N GLN A 111 -5.76 12.66 -12.81
CA GLN A 111 -5.52 13.69 -13.81
C GLN A 111 -5.66 15.09 -13.20
N GLY A 112 -4.69 15.97 -13.43
CA GLY A 112 -4.68 17.32 -12.89
C GLY A 112 -4.23 17.41 -11.43
N LYS A 113 -4.74 18.42 -10.71
CA LYS A 113 -4.47 18.63 -9.29
C LYS A 113 -5.20 17.57 -8.45
N GLN A 114 -4.46 16.70 -7.74
CA GLN A 114 -5.03 15.83 -6.72
C GLN A 114 -4.75 16.35 -5.31
N ASN A 115 -5.79 16.47 -4.50
CA ASN A 115 -5.66 17.00 -3.15
C ASN A 115 -5.15 15.93 -2.17
N ILE A 116 -4.31 16.34 -1.22
CA ILE A 116 -3.95 15.57 -0.02
C ILE A 116 -4.28 16.42 1.21
N SER A 117 -5.19 15.93 2.06
CA SER A 117 -5.56 16.58 3.30
C SER A 117 -4.55 16.23 4.40
N LEU A 118 -3.99 17.24 5.06
CA LEU A 118 -3.22 17.08 6.30
C LEU A 118 -3.64 18.14 7.33
N ALA A 119 -4.69 17.86 8.09
CA ALA A 119 -5.00 18.65 9.29
C ALA A 119 -3.80 18.70 10.26
N SER A 120 -3.81 19.63 11.23
CA SER A 120 -2.70 19.83 12.19
C SER A 120 -2.18 18.51 12.84
N GLY A 121 -3.08 17.62 13.28
CA GLY A 121 -2.72 16.32 13.85
C GLY A 121 -2.08 15.30 12.87
N CYS A 122 -2.09 15.58 11.57
CA CYS A 122 -1.51 14.78 10.50
C CYS A 122 -0.05 15.15 10.19
N LEU A 123 0.48 16.24 10.78
CA LEU A 123 1.80 16.79 10.42
C LEU A 123 2.94 16.06 11.14
N ASN A 124 3.17 14.80 10.75
CA ASN A 124 4.25 13.94 11.23
C ASN A 124 4.75 13.01 10.11
N LYS A 125 6.00 12.52 10.20
CA LYS A 125 6.66 11.71 9.14
C LYS A 125 5.79 10.53 8.69
N ALA A 126 5.32 9.71 9.64
CA ALA A 126 4.49 8.54 9.35
C ALA A 126 3.21 8.89 8.56
N THR A 127 2.45 9.88 9.01
CA THR A 127 1.19 10.27 8.34
C THR A 127 1.45 10.89 6.97
N ILE A 128 2.48 11.73 6.81
CA ILE A 128 2.84 12.27 5.49
C ILE A 128 3.22 11.13 4.53
N GLN A 129 4.01 10.15 4.99
CA GLN A 129 4.36 8.97 4.21
C GLN A 129 3.14 8.10 3.87
N HIS A 130 2.16 7.95 4.78
CA HIS A 130 0.90 7.23 4.56
C HIS A 130 0.08 7.84 3.41
N GLU A 131 -0.20 9.14 3.48
CA GLU A 131 -0.98 9.83 2.45
C GLU A 131 -0.26 9.90 1.10
N VAL A 132 1.07 9.94 1.12
CA VAL A 132 1.90 9.89 -0.10
C VAL A 132 1.94 8.47 -0.69
N LEU A 133 2.01 7.42 0.12
CA LEU A 133 1.91 6.04 -0.35
C LEU A 133 0.54 5.77 -1.01
N HIS A 134 -0.55 6.33 -0.48
CA HIS A 134 -1.82 6.36 -1.20
C HIS A 134 -1.67 7.01 -2.58
N ALA A 135 -1.14 8.23 -2.66
CA ALA A 135 -0.95 8.93 -3.93
C ALA A 135 0.00 8.21 -4.91
N LEU A 136 0.93 7.38 -4.41
CA LEU A 136 1.80 6.49 -5.19
C LEU A 136 1.11 5.18 -5.64
N GLY A 137 -0.09 4.88 -5.15
CA GLY A 137 -0.91 3.75 -5.58
C GLY A 137 -1.11 2.62 -4.56
N PHE A 138 -0.75 2.80 -3.30
CA PHE A 138 -0.89 1.75 -2.27
C PHE A 138 -2.23 1.82 -1.53
N ARG A 139 -2.78 0.64 -1.21
CA ARG A 139 -3.93 0.48 -0.31
C ARG A 139 -3.45 0.18 1.12
N HIS A 140 -4.38 0.12 2.06
CA HIS A 140 -4.09 -0.28 3.45
C HIS A 140 -3.81 -1.78 3.58
N GLU A 141 -2.92 -2.14 4.50
CA GLU A 141 -2.44 -3.52 4.67
C GLU A 141 -3.61 -4.49 5.01
N GLN A 142 -4.55 -4.07 5.87
CA GLN A 142 -5.72 -4.89 6.22
C GLN A 142 -6.77 -5.04 5.09
N SER A 143 -6.52 -4.40 3.95
CA SER A 143 -7.35 -4.46 2.75
C SER A 143 -6.75 -5.35 1.65
N ARG A 144 -5.56 -5.95 1.87
CA ARG A 144 -4.94 -6.95 0.97
C ARG A 144 -5.88 -8.11 0.63
N SER A 145 -5.72 -8.71 -0.55
CA SER A 145 -6.52 -9.87 -0.95
C SER A 145 -6.30 -11.08 -0.03
N ASP A 146 -5.05 -11.25 0.44
CA ASP A 146 -4.60 -12.30 1.35
C ASP A 146 -4.84 -12.02 2.84
N ARG A 147 -5.33 -10.83 3.23
CA ARG A 147 -5.36 -10.39 4.64
C ARG A 147 -6.08 -11.34 5.60
N ASP A 148 -7.08 -12.11 5.14
CA ASP A 148 -7.79 -13.09 5.98
C ASP A 148 -6.89 -14.28 6.41
N GLN A 149 -5.69 -14.44 5.86
CA GLN A 149 -4.67 -15.37 6.35
C GLN A 149 -3.94 -14.83 7.59
N HIS A 150 -3.90 -13.50 7.75
CA HIS A 150 -3.09 -12.80 8.75
C HIS A 150 -3.91 -12.13 9.84
N VAL A 151 -5.09 -11.60 9.51
CA VAL A 151 -5.99 -10.92 10.46
C VAL A 151 -7.42 -11.46 10.44
N GLN A 152 -8.11 -11.27 11.55
CA GLN A 152 -9.57 -11.36 11.67
C GLN A 152 -10.14 -9.94 11.80
N ILE A 153 -11.14 -9.61 11.00
CA ILE A 153 -11.90 -8.36 11.15
C ILE A 153 -13.13 -8.64 12.02
N LEU A 154 -13.22 -7.94 13.15
CA LEU A 154 -14.34 -8.05 14.08
C LEU A 154 -15.43 -7.05 13.68
N THR A 155 -16.18 -7.36 12.62
CA THR A 155 -17.19 -6.46 12.03
C THR A 155 -18.21 -5.93 13.04
N LYS A 156 -18.64 -6.77 14.00
CA LYS A 156 -19.53 -6.40 15.11
C LYS A 156 -19.02 -5.25 16.00
N ASN A 157 -17.72 -4.94 15.97
CA ASN A 157 -17.10 -3.85 16.75
C ASN A 157 -16.87 -2.57 15.95
N ILE A 158 -17.04 -2.58 14.63
CA ILE A 158 -16.90 -1.38 13.79
C ILE A 158 -18.06 -0.41 14.10
N LYS A 159 -17.82 0.91 13.97
CA LYS A 159 -18.88 1.93 13.97
C LYS A 159 -19.81 1.74 12.75
N PRO A 160 -21.14 1.75 12.93
CA PRO A 160 -22.08 1.68 11.81
C PRO A 160 -21.74 2.65 10.68
N GLY A 161 -21.72 2.16 9.45
CA GLY A 161 -21.39 2.92 8.25
C GLY A 161 -19.91 2.92 7.86
N HIS A 162 -18.98 2.54 8.76
CA HIS A 162 -17.55 2.51 8.48
C HIS A 162 -17.02 1.15 7.98
N GLU A 163 -17.87 0.15 7.81
CA GLU A 163 -17.50 -1.22 7.40
C GLU A 163 -16.81 -1.26 6.04
N HIS A 164 -17.07 -0.26 5.17
CA HIS A 164 -16.43 -0.11 3.88
C HIS A 164 -14.89 0.03 3.95
N ASN A 165 -14.35 0.56 5.07
CA ASN A 165 -12.90 0.71 5.29
C ASN A 165 -12.17 -0.61 5.56
N PHE A 166 -12.91 -1.72 5.66
CA PHE A 166 -12.39 -3.07 5.91
C PHE A 166 -12.70 -4.05 4.76
N LYS A 167 -13.24 -3.55 3.64
CA LYS A 167 -13.40 -4.33 2.41
C LYS A 167 -12.02 -4.71 1.85
N LYS A 168 -11.85 -5.97 1.47
CA LYS A 168 -10.66 -6.39 0.72
C LYS A 168 -10.70 -5.83 -0.70
N VAL A 169 -9.52 -5.56 -1.25
CA VAL A 169 -9.32 -5.15 -2.64
C VAL A 169 -8.35 -6.15 -3.30
N GLN A 170 -8.57 -6.49 -4.56
CA GLN A 170 -7.77 -7.47 -5.31
C GLN A 170 -6.49 -6.82 -5.85
N THR A 171 -5.44 -6.74 -5.06
CA THR A 171 -4.43 -5.65 -5.12
C THR A 171 -3.07 -6.05 -5.78
N ASN A 172 -1.86 -5.42 -5.54
CA ASN A 172 -0.43 -5.81 -5.95
C ASN A 172 0.67 -5.85 -4.81
N ASN A 173 1.02 -7.01 -4.20
CA ASN A 173 1.91 -7.18 -3.01
C ASN A 173 3.40 -7.01 -3.36
N LEU A 174 3.73 -7.19 -4.64
CA LEU A 174 5.09 -7.10 -5.15
C LEU A 174 6.06 -8.04 -4.39
N GLY A 175 5.61 -9.26 -4.08
CA GLY A 175 6.42 -10.27 -3.38
C GLY A 175 6.78 -9.91 -1.93
N THR A 176 5.87 -9.26 -1.19
CA THR A 176 6.05 -9.01 0.26
C THR A 176 5.07 -9.78 1.13
N SER A 177 5.55 -10.18 2.31
CA SER A 177 4.72 -10.69 3.41
C SER A 177 3.71 -9.63 3.87
N TYR A 178 2.71 -10.06 4.64
CA TYR A 178 1.83 -9.16 5.38
C TYR A 178 2.60 -8.50 6.53
N ASP A 179 2.52 -7.18 6.63
CA ASP A 179 3.35 -6.40 7.55
C ASP A 179 2.56 -5.59 8.59
N PHE A 180 2.56 -6.10 9.82
CA PHE A 180 1.98 -5.42 10.99
C PHE A 180 2.73 -4.15 11.43
N LYS A 181 3.92 -3.87 10.87
CA LYS A 181 4.69 -2.63 11.09
C LYS A 181 4.52 -1.61 9.96
N SER A 182 3.88 -1.99 8.85
CA SER A 182 3.69 -1.10 7.69
C SER A 182 3.00 0.19 8.13
N VAL A 183 3.43 1.32 7.58
CA VAL A 183 2.76 2.60 7.81
C VAL A 183 1.33 2.59 7.26
N MET A 184 1.01 1.65 6.36
CA MET A 184 -0.32 1.43 5.78
C MET A 184 -1.21 0.47 6.59
N GLN A 185 -0.75 -0.09 7.71
CA GLN A 185 -1.54 -0.95 8.59
C GLN A 185 -2.41 -0.13 9.54
N TYR A 186 -3.74 -0.34 9.51
CA TYR A 186 -4.64 0.22 10.53
C TYR A 186 -4.34 -0.29 11.94
N SER A 187 -4.54 0.57 12.94
CA SER A 187 -4.44 0.16 14.34
C SER A 187 -5.53 -0.86 14.72
N LYS A 188 -5.25 -1.65 15.75
CA LYS A 188 -6.12 -2.68 16.34
C LYS A 188 -7.56 -2.20 16.66
N TYR A 189 -7.73 -0.90 16.89
CA TYR A 189 -8.98 -0.25 17.29
C TYR A 189 -9.53 0.75 16.25
N ALA A 190 -9.00 0.75 15.02
CA ALA A 190 -9.43 1.64 13.94
C ALA A 190 -10.95 1.53 13.72
N PHE A 191 -11.64 2.67 13.62
CA PHE A 191 -13.10 2.76 13.47
C PHE A 191 -13.93 1.97 14.50
N SER A 192 -13.40 1.63 15.68
CA SER A 192 -14.16 0.91 16.69
C SER A 192 -15.26 1.75 17.33
N LYS A 193 -16.39 1.12 17.63
CA LYS A 193 -17.54 1.72 18.34
C LYS A 193 -17.29 1.86 19.86
N ASN A 194 -16.37 1.08 20.41
CA ASN A 194 -15.91 1.20 21.80
C ASN A 194 -14.36 1.16 21.80
N ARG A 195 -13.71 2.15 22.42
CA ARG A 195 -12.24 2.27 22.44
C ARG A 195 -11.53 1.02 22.99
N ASN A 196 -12.19 0.24 23.84
CA ASN A 196 -11.62 -0.97 24.42
C ASN A 196 -11.86 -2.24 23.57
N HIS A 197 -12.69 -2.17 22.52
CA HIS A 197 -13.03 -3.32 21.67
C HIS A 197 -12.24 -3.27 20.36
N PRO A 198 -11.42 -4.28 20.04
CA PRO A 198 -10.65 -4.29 18.79
C PRO A 198 -11.56 -4.54 17.57
N THR A 199 -11.17 -3.95 16.43
CA THR A 199 -11.77 -4.21 15.10
C THR A 199 -10.90 -5.11 14.24
N ILE A 200 -9.60 -5.22 14.55
CA ILE A 200 -8.63 -6.06 13.85
C ILE A 200 -7.86 -6.90 14.88
N LEU A 201 -7.75 -8.21 14.69
CA LEU A 201 -6.88 -9.09 15.48
C LEU A 201 -5.91 -9.85 14.57
N ALA A 202 -4.65 -10.06 14.99
CA ALA A 202 -3.71 -10.92 14.25
C ALA A 202 -3.96 -12.39 14.58
N LYS A 203 -4.17 -13.23 13.55
CA LYS A 203 -4.50 -14.65 13.72
C LYS A 203 -3.38 -15.46 14.40
N SER A 204 -2.13 -15.04 14.25
CA SER A 204 -0.98 -15.65 14.93
C SER A 204 -0.94 -15.37 16.43
N ASN A 205 -1.50 -14.23 16.88
CA ASN A 205 -1.60 -13.86 18.29
C ASN A 205 -2.59 -12.69 18.49
N HIS A 206 -3.77 -12.96 19.05
CA HIS A 206 -4.78 -11.93 19.32
C HIS A 206 -4.31 -10.86 20.34
N LYS A 207 -3.28 -11.15 21.16
CA LYS A 207 -2.66 -10.18 22.08
C LYS A 207 -1.58 -9.32 21.42
N LEU A 208 -1.24 -9.54 20.14
CA LEU A 208 -0.30 -8.68 19.42
C LEU A 208 -0.87 -7.27 19.27
N GLU A 209 -0.05 -6.26 19.58
CA GLU A 209 -0.36 -4.84 19.40
C GLU A 209 0.41 -4.28 18.21
N PHE A 210 -0.31 -3.77 17.21
CA PHE A 210 0.28 -3.11 16.05
C PHE A 210 0.61 -1.68 16.46
N LYS A 211 1.84 -1.47 16.95
CA LYS A 211 2.33 -0.14 17.36
C LYS A 211 2.21 0.82 16.18
N LYS A 212 1.73 2.05 16.42
CA LYS A 212 1.69 3.09 15.38
C LYS A 212 3.09 3.27 14.79
N ALA A 213 3.21 3.07 13.48
CA ALA A 213 4.46 3.26 12.75
C ALA A 213 4.99 4.69 12.92
N LYS A 214 6.32 4.83 12.97
CA LYS A 214 7.01 6.14 12.99
C LYS A 214 7.39 6.63 11.59
N GLU A 215 7.52 5.68 10.66
CA GLU A 215 7.86 5.84 9.25
C GLU A 215 7.49 4.56 8.48
N MET A 216 7.68 4.57 7.16
CA MET A 216 7.62 3.39 6.28
C MET A 216 8.47 2.22 6.82
N SER A 217 7.97 0.99 6.66
CA SER A 217 8.78 -0.21 6.91
C SER A 217 9.66 -0.58 5.72
N ASP A 218 10.59 -1.51 5.92
CA ASP A 218 11.39 -2.11 4.85
C ASP A 218 10.52 -2.74 3.75
N ASN A 219 9.36 -3.29 4.14
CA ASN A 219 8.37 -3.83 3.20
C ASN A 219 7.66 -2.71 2.42
N ASP A 220 7.33 -1.57 3.04
CA ASP A 220 6.76 -0.41 2.33
C ASP A 220 7.76 0.15 1.31
N ILE A 221 9.02 0.33 1.69
CA ILE A 221 10.12 0.76 0.81
C ILE A 221 10.32 -0.23 -0.34
N ALA A 222 10.41 -1.53 -0.05
CA ALA A 222 10.54 -2.57 -1.07
C ALA A 222 9.34 -2.61 -2.03
N ARG A 223 8.12 -2.32 -1.56
CA ARG A 223 6.94 -2.18 -2.41
C ARG A 223 7.03 -0.96 -3.32
N VAL A 224 7.42 0.22 -2.83
CA VAL A 224 7.64 1.40 -3.70
C VAL A 224 8.65 1.06 -4.79
N ASN A 225 9.78 0.48 -4.42
CA ASN A 225 10.88 0.18 -5.35
C ASN A 225 10.50 -0.86 -6.41
N ARG A 226 9.75 -1.91 -6.04
CA ARG A 226 9.25 -2.92 -6.98
C ARG A 226 8.07 -2.42 -7.82
N LEU A 227 7.23 -1.51 -7.31
CA LEU A 227 6.12 -0.92 -8.08
C LEU A 227 6.64 0.01 -9.18
N TYR A 228 7.66 0.80 -8.85
CA TYR A 228 8.21 1.85 -9.70
C TYR A 228 9.54 1.49 -10.38
N LYS A 229 9.98 0.22 -10.27
CA LYS A 229 11.18 -0.31 -10.94
C LYS A 229 12.46 0.49 -10.62
N CYS A 230 12.63 0.89 -9.37
CA CYS A 230 13.72 1.77 -8.91
C CYS A 230 15.13 1.15 -8.94
N SER A 231 15.34 0.05 -9.66
CA SER A 231 16.59 -0.71 -9.79
C SER A 231 16.63 -1.53 -11.10
N GLU A 232 15.90 -1.07 -12.12
CA GLU A 232 15.90 -1.58 -13.50
C GLU A 232 16.32 -0.46 -14.47
#